data_AF-A0A1G4WXB8-F1
#
_entry.id   AF-A0A1G4WXB8-F1
#
_cell.length_a   1.000
_cell.length_b   1.000
_cell.length_c   1.000
_cell.angle_alpha   90.00
_cell.angle_beta   90.00
_cell.angle_gamma   90.00
#
_symmetry.space_group_name_H-M   'P 1'
#
loop_
_entity.id
_entity.type
_entity.pdbx_description
1 polymer ?
#
loop_
_entity_poly.entity_id
_entity_poly.type
_entity_poly.pdbx_seq_one_letter_code
_entity_poly.pdbx_strand_id
1 'polypeptide(L)'
;MTNNCDLATAVEADGLGSDATGAVNLANAAGQVSARTLHTTLMTLLHSNFAAVATIGQWVDAVRNGTTLEKGNLVESVLNGSAATGE
;
A
#
# COMPACT_ATOMS: atom_id res chain seq x y z
N MET A 1 -2.88 -3.03 11.67
CA MET A 1 -3.40 -1.72 11.23
C MET A 1 -2.42 -1.16 10.24
N THR A 2 -2.93 -0.74 9.07
CA THR A 2 -2.12 -0.28 7.93
C THR A 2 -1.13 0.80 8.37
N ASN A 3 -1.59 1.75 9.17
CA ASN A 3 -0.83 2.92 9.60
C ASN A 3 0.06 2.71 10.84
N ASN A 4 0.27 1.47 11.31
CA ASN A 4 1.17 1.21 12.44
C ASN A 4 1.92 -0.13 12.28
N CYS A 5 1.33 -1.24 12.71
CA CYS A 5 2.00 -2.54 12.73
C CYS A 5 2.31 -3.05 11.32
N ASP A 6 1.38 -2.85 10.38
CA ASP A 6 1.51 -3.38 9.02
C ASP A 6 2.57 -2.58 8.26
N LEU A 7 2.60 -1.24 8.42
CA LEU A 7 3.67 -0.38 7.91
C LEU A 7 5.03 -0.76 8.49
N ALA A 8 5.14 -0.88 9.82
CA ALA A 8 6.39 -1.23 10.48
C ALA A 8 6.91 -2.60 9.99
N THR A 9 6.01 -3.57 9.84
CA THR A 9 6.37 -4.91 9.36
C THR A 9 6.71 -4.92 7.87
N ALA A 10 5.97 -4.20 7.03
CA ALA A 10 6.19 -4.16 5.58
C ALA A 10 7.51 -3.46 5.18
N VAL A 11 8.07 -2.63 6.06
CA VAL A 11 9.44 -2.10 5.86
C VAL A 11 10.48 -3.23 6.01
N GLU A 12 10.17 -4.27 6.79
CA GLU A 12 11.06 -5.40 7.07
C GLU A 12 10.67 -6.71 6.34
N ALA A 13 9.53 -6.74 5.64
CA ALA A 13 8.94 -7.95 5.02
C ALA A 13 8.38 -7.69 3.60
N ASP A 14 8.15 -8.76 2.84
CA ASP A 14 7.69 -8.71 1.45
C ASP A 14 6.23 -9.19 1.31
N GLY A 15 5.27 -8.26 1.10
CA GLY A 15 3.89 -8.55 0.67
C GLY A 15 2.77 -8.08 1.63
N LEU A 16 1.68 -7.53 1.08
CA LEU A 16 0.52 -7.06 1.87
C LEU A 16 -0.80 -7.12 1.08
N GLY A 17 -1.87 -7.62 1.72
CA GLY A 17 -3.24 -7.58 1.17
C GLY A 17 -3.92 -6.24 1.41
N SER A 18 -4.45 -5.60 0.35
CA SER A 18 -5.06 -4.27 0.45
C SER A 18 -6.46 -4.27 1.08
N ASP A 19 -7.28 -5.28 0.80
CA ASP A 19 -8.66 -5.43 1.29
C ASP A 19 -8.77 -6.27 2.58
N ALA A 20 -7.63 -6.69 3.14
CA ALA A 20 -7.54 -7.39 4.43
C ALA A 20 -6.83 -6.57 5.53
N THR A 21 -6.49 -5.31 5.24
CA THR A 21 -5.92 -4.38 6.22
C THR A 21 -6.77 -3.11 6.30
N GLY A 22 -6.54 -2.27 7.32
CA GLY A 22 -7.31 -1.05 7.50
C GLY A 22 -6.59 -0.03 8.36
N ALA A 23 -6.96 1.24 8.19
CA ALA A 23 -6.52 2.36 8.99
C ALA A 23 -7.69 2.96 9.79
N VAL A 24 -7.36 3.82 10.76
CA VAL A 24 -8.33 4.58 11.57
C VAL A 24 -8.23 6.07 11.26
N ASN A 25 -9.29 6.83 11.58
CA ASN A 25 -9.22 8.30 11.52
C ASN A 25 -8.16 8.79 12.51
N LEU A 26 -7.33 9.74 12.10
CA LEU A 26 -6.36 10.40 12.97
C LEU A 26 -6.66 11.89 13.05
N ALA A 27 -6.56 12.45 14.24
CA ALA A 27 -6.60 13.88 14.50
C ALA A 27 -5.71 14.20 15.69
N ASN A 28 -4.72 15.08 15.52
CA ASN A 28 -3.81 15.54 16.57
C ASN A 28 -3.19 16.89 16.17
N ALA A 29 -2.19 17.38 16.91
CA ALA A 29 -1.55 18.67 16.66
C ALA A 29 -0.90 18.81 15.26
N ALA A 30 -0.58 17.70 14.58
CA ALA A 30 -0.05 17.71 13.22
C ALA A 30 -1.13 17.76 12.12
N GLY A 31 -2.41 17.63 12.46
CA GLY A 31 -3.52 17.70 11.52
C GLY A 31 -4.54 16.56 11.68
N GLN A 32 -5.35 16.36 10.64
CA GLN A 32 -6.38 15.33 10.60
C GLN A 32 -6.46 14.62 9.24
N VAL A 33 -6.76 13.33 9.25
CA VAL A 33 -6.92 12.52 8.04
C VAL A 33 -7.97 11.42 8.25
N SER A 34 -8.77 11.16 7.22
CA SER A 34 -9.75 10.07 7.26
C SER A 34 -9.06 8.71 7.14
N ALA A 35 -9.65 7.68 7.73
CA ALA A 35 -9.22 6.28 7.63
C ALA A 35 -9.05 5.85 6.17
N ARG A 36 -10.00 6.22 5.30
CA ARG A 36 -9.97 5.88 3.87
C ARG A 36 -8.77 6.51 3.19
N THR A 37 -8.61 7.83 3.31
CA THR A 37 -7.49 8.55 2.69
C THR A 37 -6.16 7.99 3.17
N LEU A 38 -6.00 7.80 4.48
CA LEU A 38 -4.78 7.27 5.07
C LEU A 38 -4.46 5.87 4.55
N HIS A 39 -5.45 4.97 4.54
CA HIS A 39 -5.26 3.60 4.04
C HIS A 39 -4.89 3.58 2.55
N THR A 40 -5.60 4.33 1.69
CA THR A 40 -5.30 4.35 0.25
C THR A 40 -3.94 4.95 -0.04
N THR A 41 -3.55 6.03 0.65
CA THR A 41 -2.22 6.64 0.51
C THR A 41 -1.13 5.67 0.92
N LEU A 42 -1.31 4.93 2.02
CA LEU A 42 -0.36 3.92 2.46
C LEU A 42 -0.27 2.74 1.49
N MET A 43 -1.39 2.30 0.88
CA MET A 43 -1.35 1.25 -0.16
C MET A 43 -0.52 1.69 -1.37
N THR A 44 -0.68 2.92 -1.84
CA THR A 44 0.15 3.47 -2.93
C THR A 44 1.63 3.55 -2.54
N LEU A 45 1.93 4.06 -1.33
CA LEU A 45 3.31 4.12 -0.83
C LEU A 45 3.96 2.73 -0.74
N LEU A 46 3.27 1.77 -0.14
CA LEU A 46 3.78 0.42 0.02
C LEU A 46 4.00 -0.27 -1.34
N HIS A 47 3.05 -0.13 -2.27
CA HIS A 47 3.18 -0.70 -3.62
C HIS A 47 4.35 -0.10 -4.41
N SER A 48 4.71 1.15 -4.15
CA SER A 48 5.81 1.81 -4.88
C SER A 48 7.18 1.19 -4.64
N ASN A 49 7.41 0.54 -3.49
CA ASN A 49 8.75 0.04 -3.16
C ASN A 49 8.82 -1.09 -2.11
N PHE A 50 7.85 -1.20 -1.20
CA PHE A 50 7.97 -2.04 -0.01
C PHE A 50 7.20 -3.36 -0.10
N ALA A 51 6.11 -3.44 -0.87
CA ALA A 51 5.30 -4.64 -0.96
C ALA A 51 4.59 -4.78 -2.31
N ALA A 52 4.37 -6.02 -2.76
CA ALA A 52 3.34 -6.28 -3.77
C ALA A 52 1.96 -6.13 -3.12
N VAL A 53 1.36 -4.94 -3.25
CA VAL A 53 -0.01 -4.68 -2.79
C VAL A 53 -1.00 -5.26 -3.79
N ALA A 54 -1.85 -6.17 -3.34
CA ALA A 54 -2.90 -6.80 -4.15
C ALA A 54 -4.15 -7.07 -3.31
N THR A 55 -5.28 -7.33 -3.98
CA THR A 55 -6.49 -7.84 -3.30
C THR A 55 -6.28 -9.29 -2.83
N ILE A 56 -7.05 -9.73 -1.84
CA ILE A 56 -7.07 -11.14 -1.40
C ILE A 56 -7.42 -12.08 -2.55
N GLY A 57 -8.33 -11.68 -3.45
CA GLY A 57 -8.65 -12.49 -4.64
C GLY A 57 -7.42 -12.76 -5.50
N GLN A 58 -6.69 -11.69 -5.87
CA GLN A 58 -5.45 -11.80 -6.64
C GLN A 58 -4.38 -12.60 -5.91
N TRP A 59 -4.26 -12.43 -4.60
CA TRP A 59 -3.32 -13.20 -3.78
C TRP A 59 -3.66 -14.70 -3.76
N VAL A 60 -4.94 -15.04 -3.56
CA VAL A 60 -5.42 -16.43 -3.58
C VAL A 60 -5.15 -17.07 -4.95
N ASP A 61 -5.40 -16.35 -6.03
CA ASP A 61 -5.14 -16.85 -7.39
C ASP A 61 -3.64 -17.06 -7.63
N ALA A 62 -2.80 -16.12 -7.18
CA ALA A 62 -1.35 -16.25 -7.28
C ALA A 62 -0.83 -17.48 -6.52
N VAL A 63 -1.33 -17.70 -5.30
CA VAL A 63 -1.00 -18.88 -4.49
C VAL A 63 -1.44 -20.17 -5.18
N ARG A 64 -2.67 -20.22 -5.70
CA ARG A 64 -3.21 -21.40 -6.40
C ARG A 64 -2.42 -21.77 -7.64
N ASN A 65 -1.95 -20.76 -8.36
CA ASN A 65 -1.23 -20.93 -9.62
C ASN A 65 0.29 -21.03 -9.43
N GLY A 66 0.81 -20.87 -8.20
CA GLY A 66 2.24 -20.85 -7.92
C GLY A 66 2.97 -19.68 -8.57
N THR A 67 2.28 -18.57 -8.81
CA THR A 67 2.82 -17.36 -9.45
C THR A 67 3.13 -16.27 -8.42
N THR A 68 4.01 -15.34 -8.78
CA THR A 68 4.31 -14.17 -7.96
C THR A 68 3.32 -13.03 -8.22
N LEU A 69 3.05 -12.21 -7.21
CA LEU A 69 2.38 -10.92 -7.41
C LEU A 69 3.35 -9.90 -7.99
N GLU A 70 2.83 -9.02 -8.84
CA GLU A 70 3.60 -7.91 -9.40
C GLU A 70 3.91 -6.87 -8.31
N LYS A 71 5.19 -6.49 -8.22
CA LYS A 71 5.64 -5.39 -7.36
C LYS A 71 5.64 -4.11 -8.18
N GLY A 72 5.25 -3.01 -7.57
CA GLY A 72 5.45 -1.71 -8.18
C GLY A 72 6.93 -1.30 -8.17
N ASN A 73 7.20 -0.17 -8.81
CA ASN A 73 8.52 0.39 -8.95
C ASN A 73 8.51 1.86 -8.54
N LEU A 74 9.50 2.28 -7.74
CA LEU A 74 9.54 3.64 -7.20
C LEU A 74 9.73 4.68 -8.29
N VAL A 75 10.61 4.41 -9.27
CA VAL A 75 10.88 5.32 -10.38
C VAL A 75 9.63 5.51 -11.23
N GLU A 76 8.95 4.41 -11.60
CA GLU A 76 7.71 4.46 -12.35
C GLU A 76 6.60 5.18 -11.56
N SER A 77 6.51 4.92 -10.24
CA SER A 77 5.53 5.57 -9.36
C SER A 77 5.75 7.09 -9.30
N VAL A 78 7.01 7.54 -9.25
CA VAL A 78 7.35 8.97 -9.27
C VAL A 78 6.99 9.60 -10.62
N LEU A 79 7.38 8.97 -11.73
CA LEU A 79 7.09 9.48 -13.08
C LEU A 79 5.58 9.60 -13.33
N ASN A 80 4.83 8.56 -12.96
CA ASN A 80 3.38 8.57 -13.08
C ASN A 80 2.72 9.58 -12.12
N GLY A 81 3.29 9.74 -10.92
CA GLY A 81 2.85 10.71 -9.91
C GLY A 81 2.95 12.14 -10.43
N SER A 82 4.13 12.56 -10.89
CA SER A 82 4.36 13.90 -11.46
C SER A 82 3.41 14.22 -12.62
N ALA A 83 3.22 13.25 -13.53
CA ALA A 83 2.28 13.41 -14.64
C ALA A 83 0.82 13.56 -14.19
N ALA A 84 0.43 12.88 -13.11
CA ALA A 84 -0.94 12.90 -12.58
C ALA A 84 -1.23 14.13 -11.69
N THR A 85 -0.24 14.67 -10.99
CA THR A 85 -0.40 15.84 -10.09
C THR A 85 -0.06 17.17 -10.75
N GLY A 86 0.59 17.16 -11.92
CA GLY A 86 0.96 18.37 -12.66
C GLY A 86 2.15 19.11 -12.06
N GLU A 87 3.03 18.38 -11.37
CA GLU A 87 4.30 18.85 -10.78
C GLU A 87 5.50 18.55 -11.69
#